data_AF-A0A968ALN5-F1
#
_entry.id   AF-A0A968ALN5-F1
#
_cell.length_a   1.000
_cell.length_b   1.000
_cell.length_c   1.000
_cell.angle_alpha   90.00
_cell.angle_beta   90.00
_cell.angle_gamma   90.00
#
_symmetry.space_group_name_H-M   'P 1'
#
loop_
_entity.id
_entity.type
_entity.pdbx_description
1 polymer ?
#
loop_
_entity_poly.entity_id
_entity_poly.type
_entity_poly.pdbx_seq_one_letter_code
_entity_poly.pdbx_strand_id
1 'polypeptide(L)'
;MQYAVLRWFSTAVLVVAMVVMSPQIAWSQLPGQMQQQQKIQVSDQELQKFANAMEKVKSIQDSAQQQLIGAINDAGLDVETYNKTVKQMQKAKSMEGVQASQQQVKQVQQAAKEVKSIRTSAQQDMQKAIEGEGMTQKRFQTIARSMRQDPQLQQRLQEIQQ
;
A
#
# COMPACT_ATOMS: atom_id res chain seq x y z
N MET A 1 30.27 16.04 22.09
CA MET A 1 31.45 16.34 21.26
C MET A 1 31.07 15.98 19.83
N GLN A 2 30.40 16.79 18.99
CA GLN A 2 30.73 18.09 18.39
C GLN A 2 32.14 18.19 17.79
N TYR A 3 32.23 18.95 16.68
CA TYR A 3 33.34 19.21 15.73
C TYR A 3 33.42 18.16 14.59
N ALA A 4 32.94 18.40 13.36
CA ALA A 4 33.11 19.51 12.40
C ALA A 4 34.50 19.56 11.70
N VAL A 5 34.42 19.84 10.39
CA VAL A 5 35.42 20.45 9.49
C VAL A 5 36.50 19.53 8.89
N LEU A 6 36.44 19.30 7.57
CA LEU A 6 37.44 19.88 6.64
C LEU A 6 37.00 19.75 5.18
N ARG A 7 36.54 20.89 4.64
CA ARG A 7 36.47 21.18 3.20
C ARG A 7 37.90 21.47 2.73
N TRP A 8 38.33 20.85 1.65
CA TRP A 8 39.51 21.29 0.90
C TRP A 8 39.05 22.15 -0.30
N PHE A 9 39.42 23.45 -0.23
CA PHE A 9 39.94 24.36 -1.28
C PHE A 9 39.95 23.86 -2.75
N SER A 10 39.81 24.65 -3.82
CA SER A 10 39.76 26.08 -4.16
C SER A 10 39.47 26.14 -5.67
N THR A 11 38.76 27.11 -6.25
CA THR A 11 39.28 28.41 -6.75
C THR A 11 38.07 29.33 -7.06
N ALA A 12 37.92 30.48 -6.38
CA ALA A 12 38.18 31.87 -6.85
C ALA A 12 37.52 32.21 -8.22
N VAL A 13 36.70 33.27 -8.36
CA VAL A 13 37.16 34.67 -8.55
C VAL A 13 36.02 35.72 -8.35
N LEU A 14 36.32 36.73 -7.52
CA LEU A 14 36.08 38.20 -7.53
C LEU A 14 34.74 38.80 -8.06
N VAL A 15 33.92 39.44 -7.20
CA VAL A 15 33.89 40.88 -6.76
C VAL A 15 33.06 41.80 -7.67
N VAL A 16 31.95 42.33 -7.14
CA VAL A 16 31.67 43.78 -7.05
C VAL A 16 30.90 44.03 -5.75
N ALA A 17 31.43 44.93 -4.92
CA ALA A 17 30.80 45.43 -3.70
C ALA A 17 30.12 46.78 -3.98
N MET A 18 28.90 46.97 -3.46
CA MET A 18 28.46 48.25 -2.87
C MET A 18 27.30 48.01 -1.89
N VAL A 19 27.41 48.68 -0.76
CA VAL A 19 26.77 48.47 0.54
C VAL A 19 25.61 49.45 0.72
N VAL A 20 24.43 49.02 1.22
CA VAL A 20 23.69 49.69 2.33
C VAL A 20 22.78 48.69 3.09
N MET A 21 22.84 48.78 4.42
CA MET A 21 22.21 48.10 5.57
C MET A 21 20.73 47.62 5.57
N SER A 22 20.53 46.34 5.97
CA SER A 22 19.54 45.65 6.86
C SER A 22 18.03 46.05 6.92
N PRO A 23 17.06 45.12 7.17
CA PRO A 23 17.17 43.81 7.86
C PRO A 23 16.39 42.62 7.24
N GLN A 24 16.63 41.40 7.77
CA GLN A 24 15.73 40.23 7.88
C GLN A 24 14.63 40.06 6.81
N ILE A 25 14.72 39.08 5.89
CA ILE A 25 13.89 37.85 5.88
C ILE A 25 14.61 36.79 5.04
N ALA A 26 14.98 35.70 5.69
CA ALA A 26 15.38 34.45 5.04
C ALA A 26 14.17 33.85 4.30
N TRP A 27 14.18 33.90 2.96
CA TRP A 27 13.30 33.07 2.11
C TRP A 27 14.13 32.01 1.39
N SER A 28 14.86 31.24 2.18
CA SER A 28 15.43 29.95 1.77
C SER A 28 14.63 28.85 2.46
N GLN A 29 13.39 28.64 1.99
CA GLN A 29 12.58 27.45 2.27
C GLN A 29 11.24 27.56 1.52
N LEU A 30 11.12 26.86 0.40
CA LEU A 30 9.84 26.30 -0.04
C LEU A 30 9.90 24.80 0.28
N PRO A 31 9.58 24.37 1.52
CA PRO A 31 9.36 22.97 1.82
C PRO A 31 7.92 22.64 1.41
N GLY A 32 7.77 21.82 0.38
CA GLY A 32 6.54 21.07 0.09
C GLY A 32 5.30 21.93 -0.18
N GLN A 33 4.73 21.81 -1.37
CA GLN A 33 3.29 21.98 -1.49
C GLN A 33 2.63 21.06 -0.46
N MET A 34 2.16 21.62 0.65
CA MET A 34 1.19 20.96 1.51
C MET A 34 -0.02 20.72 0.61
N GLN A 35 -0.15 19.50 0.09
CA GLN A 35 -1.39 19.06 -0.51
C GLN A 35 -2.46 19.26 0.56
N GLN A 36 -3.28 20.31 0.40
CA GLN A 36 -4.43 20.54 1.26
C GLN A 36 -5.25 19.26 1.23
N GLN A 37 -5.28 18.61 2.38
CA GLN A 37 -5.94 17.34 2.59
C GLN A 37 -7.44 17.60 2.48
N GLN A 38 -8.00 17.39 1.28
CA GLN A 38 -9.42 17.61 1.04
C GLN A 38 -10.21 16.61 1.90
N LYS A 39 -10.73 17.10 3.02
CA LYS A 39 -11.70 16.36 3.84
C LYS A 39 -12.96 16.14 3.00
N ILE A 40 -13.30 14.88 2.79
CA ILE A 40 -14.56 14.51 2.16
C ILE A 40 -15.68 14.59 3.20
N GLN A 41 -16.87 14.97 2.77
CA GLN A 41 -18.06 14.81 3.61
C GLN A 41 -18.52 13.35 3.55
N VAL A 42 -18.78 12.76 4.72
CA VAL A 42 -19.32 11.40 4.88
C VAL A 42 -20.43 11.48 5.92
N SER A 43 -21.65 11.07 5.58
CA SER A 43 -22.77 11.01 6.51
C SER A 43 -22.66 9.78 7.42
N ASP A 44 -23.37 9.76 8.55
CA ASP A 44 -23.36 8.60 9.45
C ASP A 44 -23.93 7.35 8.78
N GLN A 45 -25.00 7.50 7.99
CA GLN A 45 -25.56 6.38 7.21
C GLN A 45 -24.56 5.83 6.20
N GLU A 46 -23.79 6.70 5.54
CA GLU A 46 -22.75 6.27 4.61
C GLU A 46 -21.58 5.60 5.35
N LEU A 47 -21.26 6.09 6.53
CA LEU A 47 -20.22 5.54 7.39
C LEU A 47 -20.61 4.15 7.95
N GLN A 48 -21.89 3.94 8.26
CA GLN A 48 -22.43 2.62 8.62
C GLN A 48 -22.31 1.62 7.45
N LYS A 49 -22.72 2.02 6.24
CA LYS A 49 -22.56 1.18 5.04
C LYS A 49 -21.09 0.83 4.79
N PHE A 50 -20.21 1.81 4.97
CA PHE A 50 -18.77 1.60 4.89
C PHE A 50 -18.27 0.59 5.93
N ALA A 51 -18.72 0.71 7.19
CA ALA A 51 -18.39 -0.21 8.27
C ALA A 51 -18.80 -1.66 7.95
N ASN A 52 -20.04 -1.87 7.52
CA ASN A 52 -20.57 -3.17 7.12
C ASN A 52 -19.78 -3.76 5.92
N ALA A 53 -19.49 -2.92 4.93
CA ALA A 53 -18.71 -3.34 3.76
C ALA A 53 -17.29 -3.75 4.16
N MET A 54 -16.65 -3.04 5.11
CA MET A 54 -15.33 -3.40 5.62
C MET A 54 -15.34 -4.76 6.32
N GLU A 55 -16.34 -5.04 7.14
CA GLU A 55 -16.47 -6.33 7.83
C GLU A 55 -16.59 -7.48 6.82
N LYS A 56 -17.46 -7.34 5.82
CA LYS A 56 -17.61 -8.33 4.75
C LYS A 56 -16.33 -8.50 3.93
N VAL A 57 -15.70 -7.39 3.55
CA VAL A 57 -14.42 -7.40 2.83
C VAL A 57 -13.34 -8.10 3.65
N LYS A 58 -13.26 -7.84 4.95
CA LYS A 58 -12.32 -8.51 5.86
C LYS A 58 -12.57 -10.01 5.91
N SER A 59 -13.82 -10.44 6.07
CA SER A 59 -14.17 -11.87 6.07
C SER A 59 -13.77 -12.56 4.76
N ILE A 60 -14.01 -11.91 3.61
CA ILE A 60 -13.61 -12.42 2.29
C ILE A 60 -12.08 -12.53 2.18
N GLN A 61 -11.34 -11.53 2.67
CA GLN A 61 -9.87 -11.54 2.67
C GLN A 61 -9.30 -12.65 3.55
N ASP A 62 -9.85 -12.82 4.75
CA ASP A 62 -9.43 -13.85 5.70
C ASP A 62 -9.71 -15.25 5.10
N SER A 63 -10.88 -15.47 4.50
CA SER A 63 -11.23 -16.71 3.78
C SER A 63 -10.29 -16.98 2.60
N ALA A 64 -10.07 -15.98 1.75
CA ALA A 64 -9.16 -16.10 0.61
C ALA A 64 -7.73 -16.42 1.04
N GLN A 65 -7.26 -15.86 2.15
CA GLN A 65 -5.95 -16.19 2.71
C GLN A 65 -5.86 -17.67 3.11
N GLN A 66 -6.89 -18.21 3.78
CA GLN A 66 -6.92 -19.64 4.13
C GLN A 66 -6.94 -20.53 2.88
N GLN A 67 -7.74 -20.18 1.87
CA GLN A 67 -7.80 -20.90 0.61
C GLN A 67 -6.45 -20.88 -0.14
N LEU A 68 -5.74 -19.74 -0.11
CA LEU A 68 -4.41 -19.64 -0.71
C LEU A 68 -3.40 -20.56 -0.02
N ILE A 69 -3.42 -20.62 1.31
CA ILE A 69 -2.57 -21.52 2.09
C ILE A 69 -2.90 -22.98 1.72
N GLY A 70 -4.18 -23.33 1.69
CA GLY A 70 -4.64 -24.66 1.27
C GLY A 70 -4.15 -25.04 -0.12
N ALA A 71 -4.38 -24.19 -1.12
CA ALA A 71 -3.98 -24.46 -2.50
C ALA A 71 -2.45 -24.63 -2.68
N ILE A 72 -1.65 -23.93 -1.88
CA ILE A 72 -0.19 -24.08 -1.89
C ILE A 72 0.22 -25.41 -1.23
N ASN A 73 -0.38 -25.74 -0.08
CA ASN A 73 -0.13 -26.99 0.64
C ASN A 73 -0.56 -28.21 -0.19
N ASP A 74 -1.70 -28.15 -0.88
CA ASP A 74 -2.22 -29.21 -1.75
C ASP A 74 -1.30 -29.47 -2.96
N ALA A 75 -0.55 -28.46 -3.40
CA ALA A 75 0.50 -28.62 -4.41
C ALA A 75 1.80 -29.21 -3.83
N GLY A 76 1.86 -29.48 -2.52
CA GLY A 76 3.04 -30.01 -1.83
C GLY A 76 4.14 -28.97 -1.61
N LEU A 77 3.75 -27.71 -1.43
CA LEU A 77 4.64 -26.58 -1.12
C LEU A 77 4.20 -25.94 0.18
N ASP A 78 5.13 -25.25 0.86
CA ASP A 78 4.77 -24.26 1.86
C ASP A 78 4.71 -22.85 1.22
N VAL A 79 4.11 -21.89 1.95
CA VAL A 79 3.92 -20.51 1.49
C VAL A 79 5.25 -19.78 1.23
N GLU A 80 6.28 -20.05 2.04
CA GLU A 80 7.59 -19.40 1.89
C GLU A 80 8.27 -19.87 0.60
N THR A 81 8.32 -21.17 0.38
CA THR A 81 8.87 -21.83 -0.80
C THR A 81 8.15 -21.38 -2.07
N TYR A 82 6.81 -21.34 -2.05
CA TYR A 82 6.02 -20.80 -3.16
C TYR A 82 6.41 -19.33 -3.46
N ASN A 83 6.40 -18.46 -2.45
CA ASN A 83 6.69 -17.04 -2.62
C ASN A 83 8.12 -16.79 -3.12
N LYS A 84 9.10 -17.49 -2.54
CA LYS A 84 10.51 -17.41 -2.94
C LYS A 84 10.69 -17.83 -4.39
N THR A 85 10.07 -18.94 -4.79
CA THR A 85 10.22 -19.49 -6.14
C THR A 85 9.53 -18.61 -7.17
N VAL A 86 8.31 -18.14 -6.90
CA VAL A 86 7.61 -17.17 -7.77
C VAL A 86 8.43 -15.89 -7.94
N LYS A 87 9.01 -15.35 -6.87
CA LYS A 87 9.86 -14.16 -6.92
C LYS A 87 11.12 -14.39 -7.76
N GLN A 88 11.72 -15.58 -7.70
CA GLN A 88 12.86 -15.94 -8.54
C GLN A 88 12.44 -16.05 -10.01
N MET A 89 11.35 -16.76 -10.30
CA MET A 89 10.82 -16.93 -11.66
C MET A 89 10.48 -15.58 -12.31
N GLN A 90 9.95 -14.62 -11.55
CA GLN A 90 9.64 -13.27 -12.06
C GLN A 90 10.89 -12.44 -12.37
N LYS A 91 11.98 -12.65 -11.61
CA LYS A 91 13.25 -11.92 -11.79
C LYS A 91 14.15 -12.58 -12.83
N ALA A 92 14.03 -13.89 -13.01
CA ALA A 92 14.89 -14.65 -13.87
C ALA A 92 14.56 -14.36 -15.34
N LYS A 93 15.59 -14.10 -16.15
CA LYS A 93 15.46 -13.95 -17.61
C LYS A 93 15.29 -15.30 -18.32
N SER A 94 15.70 -16.38 -17.66
CA SER A 94 15.60 -17.76 -18.12
C SER A 94 15.42 -18.71 -16.92
N MET A 95 14.98 -19.94 -17.18
CA MET A 95 14.78 -20.95 -16.13
C MET A 95 16.06 -21.37 -15.40
N GLU A 96 17.24 -21.16 -16.00
CA GLU A 96 18.55 -21.43 -15.39
C GLU A 96 18.84 -20.51 -14.19
N GLY A 97 18.22 -19.33 -14.13
CA GLY A 97 18.34 -18.39 -13.02
C GLY A 97 17.45 -18.70 -11.81
N VAL A 98 16.64 -19.76 -11.88
CA VAL A 98 15.71 -20.17 -10.81
C VAL A 98 16.37 -21.25 -9.96
N GLN A 99 16.59 -20.96 -8.68
CA GLN A 99 17.18 -21.90 -7.73
C GLN A 99 16.08 -22.78 -7.11
N ALA A 100 15.45 -23.61 -7.96
CA ALA A 100 14.42 -24.57 -7.56
C ALA A 100 14.53 -25.86 -8.40
N SER A 101 14.14 -26.99 -7.84
CA SER A 101 14.09 -28.25 -8.58
C SER A 101 12.99 -28.21 -9.66
N GLN A 102 13.11 -29.06 -10.69
CA GLN A 102 12.05 -29.16 -11.71
C GLN A 102 10.70 -29.57 -11.10
N GLN A 103 10.70 -30.40 -10.04
CA GLN A 103 9.48 -30.75 -9.32
C GLN A 103 8.89 -29.53 -8.62
N GLN A 104 9.69 -28.75 -7.90
CA GLN A 104 9.23 -27.53 -7.23
C GLN A 104 8.65 -26.52 -8.24
N VAL A 105 9.29 -26.35 -9.40
CA VAL A 105 8.76 -25.50 -10.48
C VAL A 105 7.38 -25.97 -10.92
N LYS A 106 7.18 -27.28 -11.14
CA LYS A 106 5.87 -27.84 -11.53
C LYS A 106 4.81 -27.62 -10.46
N GLN A 107 5.15 -27.85 -9.19
CA GLN A 107 4.25 -27.62 -8.05
C GLN A 107 3.86 -26.14 -7.95
N VAL A 108 4.81 -25.22 -8.16
CA VAL A 108 4.55 -23.78 -8.15
C VAL A 108 3.63 -23.38 -9.30
N GLN A 109 3.84 -23.94 -10.50
CA GLN A 109 2.96 -23.68 -11.65
C GLN A 109 1.54 -24.19 -11.42
N GLN A 110 1.38 -25.33 -10.75
CA GLN A 110 0.07 -25.87 -10.36
C GLN A 110 -0.60 -24.95 -9.33
N ALA A 111 0.08 -24.64 -8.22
CA ALA A 111 -0.42 -23.74 -7.20
C ALA A 111 -0.76 -22.35 -7.77
N ALA A 112 0.03 -21.84 -8.72
CA ALA A 112 -0.19 -20.51 -9.31
C ALA A 112 -1.54 -20.38 -10.05
N LYS A 113 -2.06 -21.46 -10.63
CA LYS A 113 -3.38 -21.46 -11.29
C LYS A 113 -4.50 -21.29 -10.25
N GLU A 114 -4.46 -22.08 -9.20
CA GLU A 114 -5.44 -22.00 -8.11
C GLU A 114 -5.33 -20.68 -7.35
N VAL A 115 -4.11 -20.24 -7.03
CA VAL A 115 -3.84 -18.94 -6.40
C VAL A 115 -4.41 -17.80 -7.23
N LYS A 116 -4.30 -17.85 -8.56
CA LYS A 116 -4.90 -16.85 -9.45
C LYS A 116 -6.43 -16.89 -9.38
N SER A 117 -7.03 -18.07 -9.43
CA SER A 117 -8.48 -18.27 -9.33
C SER A 117 -9.05 -17.70 -8.02
N ILE A 118 -8.46 -18.08 -6.88
CA ILE A 118 -8.85 -17.61 -5.55
C ILE A 118 -8.78 -16.08 -5.47
N ARG A 119 -7.67 -15.48 -5.95
CA ARG A 119 -7.53 -14.02 -5.97
C ARG A 119 -8.60 -13.33 -6.81
N THR A 120 -8.92 -13.88 -7.98
CA THR A 120 -9.96 -13.33 -8.85
C THR A 120 -11.34 -13.46 -8.22
N SER A 121 -11.68 -14.61 -7.63
CA SER A 121 -12.95 -14.79 -6.92
C SER A 121 -13.07 -13.82 -5.76
N ALA A 122 -12.04 -13.74 -4.90
CA ALA A 122 -12.04 -12.83 -3.75
C ALA A 122 -12.21 -11.37 -4.19
N GLN A 123 -11.58 -10.95 -5.30
CA GLN A 123 -11.77 -9.61 -5.85
C GLN A 123 -13.22 -9.35 -6.28
N GLN A 124 -13.85 -10.30 -6.95
CA GLN A 124 -15.26 -10.20 -7.36
C GLN A 124 -16.19 -10.18 -6.15
N ASP A 125 -15.93 -11.02 -5.15
CA ASP A 125 -16.74 -11.10 -3.94
C ASP A 125 -16.61 -9.84 -3.10
N MET A 126 -15.41 -9.26 -2.98
CA MET A 126 -15.22 -7.95 -2.34
C MET A 126 -15.99 -6.85 -3.08
N GLN A 127 -15.98 -6.84 -4.42
CA GLN A 127 -16.75 -5.87 -5.19
C GLN A 127 -18.26 -6.02 -4.91
N LYS A 128 -18.79 -7.24 -4.98
CA LYS A 128 -20.21 -7.53 -4.69
C LYS A 128 -20.57 -7.17 -3.25
N ALA A 129 -19.69 -7.40 -2.29
CA ALA A 129 -19.92 -7.05 -0.89
C ALA A 129 -20.05 -5.53 -0.69
N ILE A 130 -19.20 -4.74 -1.35
CA ILE A 130 -19.26 -3.27 -1.31
C ILE A 130 -20.53 -2.77 -2.00
N GLU A 131 -20.84 -3.28 -3.19
CA GLU A 131 -22.03 -2.90 -3.96
C GLU A 131 -23.32 -3.31 -3.26
N GLY A 132 -23.32 -4.46 -2.57
CA GLY A 132 -24.44 -4.96 -1.78
C GLY A 132 -24.82 -4.07 -0.58
N GLU A 133 -23.89 -3.29 -0.05
CA GLU A 133 -24.17 -2.25 0.96
C GLU A 133 -24.68 -0.93 0.34
N GLY A 134 -24.89 -0.90 -0.99
CA GLY A 134 -25.31 0.28 -1.72
C GLY A 134 -24.19 1.33 -1.83
N MET A 135 -22.93 0.88 -1.88
CA MET A 135 -21.75 1.73 -2.03
C MET A 135 -20.99 1.36 -3.31
N THR A 136 -20.46 2.36 -4.02
CA THR A 136 -19.57 2.08 -5.16
C THR A 136 -18.15 1.79 -4.69
N GLN A 137 -17.41 0.97 -5.43
CA GLN A 137 -16.00 0.69 -5.12
C GLN A 137 -15.15 1.96 -5.01
N LYS A 138 -15.37 2.94 -5.91
CA LYS A 138 -14.68 4.23 -5.87
C LYS A 138 -14.97 4.97 -4.56
N ARG A 139 -16.24 5.01 -4.13
CA ARG A 139 -16.62 5.70 -2.89
C ARG A 139 -16.04 5.01 -1.66
N PHE A 140 -16.08 3.67 -1.62
CA PHE A 140 -15.44 2.88 -0.59
C PHE A 140 -13.94 3.20 -0.47
N GLN A 141 -13.20 3.20 -1.59
CA GLN A 141 -11.77 3.54 -1.61
C GLN A 141 -11.49 4.98 -1.15
N THR A 142 -12.35 5.93 -1.54
CA THR A 142 -12.26 7.32 -1.12
C THR A 142 -12.43 7.45 0.39
N ILE A 143 -13.46 6.83 0.97
CA ILE A 143 -13.68 6.82 2.43
C ILE A 143 -12.52 6.13 3.14
N ALA A 144 -12.07 4.96 2.67
CA ALA A 144 -10.94 4.24 3.25
C ALA A 144 -9.63 5.06 3.26
N ARG A 145 -9.40 5.89 2.24
CA ARG A 145 -8.24 6.80 2.19
C ARG A 145 -8.39 7.94 3.19
N SER A 146 -9.56 8.58 3.22
CA SER A 146 -9.85 9.65 4.19
C SER A 146 -9.82 9.16 5.62
N MET A 147 -10.24 7.92 5.88
CA MET A 147 -10.18 7.29 7.20
C MET A 147 -8.76 7.23 7.76
N ARG A 148 -7.72 7.00 6.93
CA ARG A 148 -6.31 7.00 7.39
C ARG A 148 -5.78 8.39 7.77
N GLN A 149 -6.53 9.42 7.40
CA GLN A 149 -6.07 10.79 7.26
C GLN A 149 -6.87 11.76 8.12
N ASP A 150 -8.08 11.39 8.53
CA ASP A 150 -8.99 12.20 9.33
C ASP A 150 -9.33 11.49 10.65
N PRO A 151 -8.68 11.87 11.76
CA PRO A 151 -8.95 11.31 13.09
C PRO A 151 -10.40 11.46 13.53
N GLN A 152 -11.10 12.53 13.11
CA GLN A 152 -12.52 12.73 13.47
C GLN A 152 -13.41 11.71 12.77
N LEU A 153 -13.06 11.33 11.54
CA LEU A 153 -13.79 10.30 10.81
C LEU A 153 -13.58 8.92 11.44
N GLN A 154 -12.38 8.65 11.97
CA GLN A 154 -12.09 7.42 12.74
C GLN A 154 -12.92 7.36 14.02
N GLN A 155 -13.00 8.47 14.76
CA GLN A 155 -13.80 8.54 15.98
C GLN A 155 -15.28 8.29 15.70
N ARG A 156 -15.85 8.95 14.68
CA ARG A 156 -17.25 8.72 14.28
C ARG A 156 -17.53 7.27 13.89
N LEU A 157 -16.60 6.62 13.20
CA LEU A 157 -16.73 5.20 12.88
C LEU A 157 -16.76 4.34 14.15
N GLN A 158 -15.89 4.63 15.12
CA GLN A 158 -15.87 3.91 16.39
C GLN A 158 -17.20 4.08 17.13
N GLU A 159 -17.73 5.30 17.22
CA GLU A 159 -19.01 5.60 17.88
C GLU A 159 -20.19 4.85 17.24
N ILE A 160 -20.18 4.68 15.92
CA ILE A 160 -21.22 3.92 15.19
C ILE A 160 -21.10 2.40 15.42
N GLN A 161 -19.89 1.91 15.71
CA GLN A 161 -19.61 0.47 15.90
C GLN A 161 -19.69 0.00 17.36
N GLN A 162 -19.91 0.90 18.34
CA GLN A 162 -20.15 0.52 19.75
C GLN A 162 -21.57 -0.05 19.93
#